data_AF-A0A0F8X870-F1
#
_entry.id   AF-A0A0F8X870-F1
#
_cell.length_a   1.000
_cell.length_b   1.000
_cell.length_c   1.000
_cell.angle_alpha   90.00
_cell.angle_beta   90.00
_cell.angle_gamma   90.00
#
_symmetry.space_group_name_H-M   'P 1'
#
loop_
_entity.id
_entity.type
_entity.pdbx_description
1 polymer ?
#
loop_
_entity_poly.entity_id
_entity_poly.type
_entity_poly.pdbx_seq_one_letter_code
_entity_poly.pdbx_strand_id
1 'polypeptide(L)'
;KIIKEIKRIGNDYPYSIIKESIKKQWNLDSSLRFFINKNCRLRGKITNVIENGIVEIPLVHQGEQNILYKGDYQLIRKVFVFGERRNKDFEIKDTLSHKFYMYRMIVKQEENLEPYMILSENPLEFEEYLIEGMLMDLDDFSDVSKYTRIMKKSHVVFVNNITPAKKIYENHNQLLEELKKLNLNEDSFFQNLFCISEGKQNLYFQHPRYFEKLIAAFCLSTKYDSSPYPLHLLMIGKQGGGKSKVMEALNERMSENIPIVEGSGSTMKSLIPSFRGDMTKPGTLIESNRMAFVDEFFRILMRVDKDDRENTLTHMNPLLEHKKRRFGSGNNFLDGCMTAKLFSVTNPVFGTSNMDYLTHKLDNSFLSS
;
A
#
# COMPACT_ATOMS: atom_id res chain seq x y z
N LYS A 1 -28.72 11.14 -30.12
CA LYS A 1 -28.26 10.59 -28.81
C LYS A 1 -26.76 10.39 -28.94
N ILE A 2 -25.95 11.05 -28.12
CA ILE A 2 -24.48 10.95 -28.18
C ILE A 2 -24.07 9.55 -27.70
N ILE A 3 -23.19 8.89 -28.45
CA ILE A 3 -22.62 7.60 -28.06
C ILE A 3 -21.59 7.86 -26.96
N LYS A 4 -21.72 7.15 -25.84
CA LYS A 4 -20.85 7.23 -24.66
C LYS A 4 -20.28 5.86 -24.37
N GLU A 5 -18.96 5.73 -24.37
CA GLU A 5 -18.34 4.41 -24.30
C GLU A 5 -16.93 4.46 -23.67
N ILE A 6 -16.57 3.40 -22.94
CA ILE A 6 -15.23 3.20 -22.42
C ILE A 6 -14.66 1.96 -23.09
N LYS A 7 -13.45 2.07 -23.64
CA LYS A 7 -12.79 0.97 -24.33
C LYS A 7 -11.47 0.63 -23.66
N ARG A 8 -11.30 -0.63 -23.30
CA ARG A 8 -10.00 -1.18 -22.90
C ARG A 8 -9.22 -1.54 -24.15
N ILE A 9 -8.02 -1.00 -24.28
CA ILE A 9 -7.12 -1.29 -25.41
C ILE A 9 -5.87 -1.99 -24.89
N GLY A 10 -5.34 -2.94 -25.66
CA GLY A 10 -4.17 -3.73 -25.27
C GLY A 10 -2.83 -3.02 -25.51
N ASN A 11 -2.83 -1.94 -26.28
CA ASN A 11 -1.61 -1.27 -26.72
C ASN A 11 -1.07 -0.32 -25.65
N ASP A 12 0.24 -0.24 -25.53
CA ASP A 12 0.92 0.73 -24.69
C ASP A 12 1.08 2.05 -25.45
N TYR A 13 0.34 3.08 -25.03
CA TYR A 13 0.45 4.43 -25.57
C TYR A 13 0.59 5.44 -24.42
N PRO A 14 1.46 6.45 -24.53
CA PRO A 14 1.46 7.57 -23.62
C PRO A 14 0.08 8.23 -23.52
N TYR A 15 -0.29 8.73 -22.34
CA TYR A 15 -1.61 9.34 -22.13
C TYR A 15 -1.86 10.55 -23.05
N SER A 16 -0.81 11.28 -23.45
CA SER A 16 -0.91 12.37 -24.44
C SER A 16 -1.51 11.89 -25.77
N ILE A 17 -1.09 10.73 -26.26
CA ILE A 17 -1.59 10.13 -27.51
C ILE A 17 -3.05 9.68 -27.34
N ILE A 18 -3.38 9.12 -26.18
CA ILE A 18 -4.77 8.74 -25.86
C ILE A 18 -5.70 9.96 -25.90
N LYS A 19 -5.30 11.07 -25.27
CA LYS A 19 -6.06 12.33 -25.29
C LYS A 19 -6.29 12.86 -26.71
N GLU A 20 -5.25 12.87 -27.54
CA GLU A 20 -5.38 13.29 -28.94
C GLU A 20 -6.30 12.36 -29.73
N SER A 21 -6.23 11.06 -29.48
CA SER A 21 -7.07 10.07 -30.15
C SER A 21 -8.56 10.27 -29.80
N ILE A 22 -8.87 10.54 -28.53
CA ILE A 22 -10.23 10.88 -28.07
C ILE A 22 -10.75 12.12 -28.79
N LYS A 23 -9.93 13.19 -28.89
CA LYS A 23 -10.29 14.44 -29.58
C LYS A 23 -10.52 14.23 -31.08
N LYS A 24 -9.63 13.49 -31.74
CA LYS A 24 -9.76 13.16 -33.17
C LYS A 24 -11.04 12.36 -33.42
N GLN A 25 -11.35 11.39 -32.56
CA GLN A 25 -12.55 10.58 -32.71
C GLN A 25 -13.83 11.38 -32.52
N TRP A 26 -13.88 12.26 -31.50
CA TRP A 26 -14.99 13.19 -31.33
C TRP A 26 -15.23 14.04 -32.58
N ASN A 27 -14.17 14.54 -33.22
CA ASN A 27 -14.30 15.33 -34.45
C ASN A 27 -14.80 14.51 -35.65
N LEU A 28 -14.64 13.18 -35.63
CA LEU A 28 -15.06 12.28 -36.70
C LEU A 28 -16.53 11.86 -36.55
N ASP A 29 -16.95 11.46 -35.34
CA ASP A 29 -18.27 10.82 -35.14
C ASP A 29 -19.11 11.43 -34.02
N SER A 30 -18.64 12.49 -33.36
CA SER A 30 -19.30 13.13 -32.21
C SER A 30 -19.66 12.14 -31.08
N SER A 31 -18.85 11.09 -30.89
CA SER A 31 -18.97 10.18 -29.75
C SER A 31 -18.02 10.56 -28.61
N LEU A 32 -18.50 10.45 -27.37
CA LEU A 32 -17.68 10.58 -26.18
C LEU A 32 -17.10 9.21 -25.84
N ARG A 33 -15.80 9.04 -26.10
CA ARG A 33 -15.08 7.80 -25.81
C ARG A 33 -13.92 8.06 -24.88
N PHE A 34 -13.67 7.12 -23.96
CA PHE A 34 -12.48 7.10 -23.14
C PHE A 34 -11.76 5.77 -23.30
N PHE A 35 -10.44 5.82 -23.46
CA PHE A 35 -9.62 4.62 -23.62
C PHE A 35 -8.81 4.35 -22.36
N ILE A 36 -8.86 3.13 -21.86
CA ILE A 36 -7.99 2.65 -20.79
C ILE A 36 -7.01 1.68 -21.43
N ASN A 37 -5.73 2.01 -21.39
CA ASN A 37 -4.67 1.22 -22.01
C ASN A 37 -3.77 0.56 -20.95
N LYS A 38 -2.61 0.04 -21.36
CA LYS A 38 -1.66 -0.68 -20.50
C LYS A 38 -0.27 -0.05 -20.50
N ASN A 39 -0.21 1.27 -20.37
CA ASN A 39 1.07 1.99 -20.42
C ASN A 39 1.90 1.94 -19.14
N CYS A 40 1.36 1.34 -18.08
CA CYS A 40 2.09 1.09 -16.86
C CYS A 40 1.84 -0.32 -16.35
N ARG A 41 2.87 -0.85 -15.69
CA ARG A 41 2.80 -2.07 -14.90
C ARG A 41 3.41 -1.79 -13.53
N LEU A 42 2.59 -1.88 -12.49
CA LEU A 42 2.97 -1.55 -11.12
C LEU A 42 2.85 -2.78 -10.24
N ARG A 43 3.78 -2.93 -9.29
CA ARG A 43 3.70 -3.91 -8.21
C ARG A 43 3.73 -3.18 -6.89
N GLY A 44 2.74 -3.40 -6.03
CA GLY A 44 2.63 -2.69 -4.76
C GLY A 44 1.40 -3.08 -3.98
N LYS A 45 1.20 -2.44 -2.83
CA LYS A 45 0.18 -2.82 -1.86
C LYS A 45 -0.92 -1.79 -1.77
N ILE A 46 -2.18 -2.24 -1.81
CA ILE A 46 -3.33 -1.41 -1.45
C ILE A 46 -3.32 -1.20 0.07
N THR A 47 -3.22 0.05 0.52
CA THR A 47 -3.11 0.39 1.94
C THR A 47 -4.43 0.81 2.55
N ASN A 48 -5.26 1.52 1.79
CA ASN A 48 -6.53 2.05 2.27
C ASN A 48 -7.47 2.42 1.13
N VAL A 49 -8.76 2.52 1.47
CA VAL A 49 -9.77 3.16 0.65
C VAL A 49 -9.61 4.68 0.74
N ILE A 50 -9.74 5.39 -0.38
CA ILE A 50 -9.73 6.87 -0.42
C ILE A 50 -11.13 7.41 -0.19
N GLU A 51 -12.13 6.84 -0.88
CA GLU A 51 -13.53 7.24 -0.79
C GLU A 51 -14.40 6.01 -0.58
N ASN A 52 -15.36 6.10 0.35
CA ASN A 52 -16.17 4.94 0.71
C ASN A 52 -17.23 4.66 -0.36
N GLY A 53 -17.11 3.47 -0.97
CA GLY A 53 -18.03 3.01 -2.01
C GLY A 53 -17.53 3.31 -3.42
N ILE A 54 -18.46 3.32 -4.36
CA ILE A 54 -18.17 3.56 -5.78
C ILE A 54 -18.37 5.04 -6.09
N VAL A 55 -17.34 5.68 -6.65
CA VAL A 55 -17.34 7.09 -7.05
C VAL A 55 -17.55 7.21 -8.54
N GLU A 56 -18.45 8.10 -8.95
CA GLU A 56 -18.62 8.45 -10.35
C GLU A 56 -17.61 9.54 -10.74
N ILE A 57 -16.65 9.17 -11.59
CA ILE A 57 -15.56 10.04 -12.06
C ILE A 57 -15.89 10.51 -13.48
N PRO A 58 -15.92 11.83 -13.73
CA PRO A 58 -16.07 12.36 -15.08
C PRO A 58 -14.78 12.13 -15.89
N LEU A 59 -14.90 11.47 -17.03
CA LEU A 59 -13.77 11.09 -17.88
C LEU A 59 -13.60 12.00 -19.11
N VAL A 60 -14.72 12.40 -19.71
CA VAL A 60 -14.74 13.30 -20.88
C VAL A 60 -15.93 14.23 -20.78
N HIS A 61 -15.69 15.54 -20.89
CA HIS A 61 -16.73 16.56 -20.97
C HIS A 61 -16.87 17.10 -22.38
N GLN A 62 -18.09 17.27 -22.86
CA GLN A 62 -18.40 18.10 -24.02
C GLN A 62 -18.70 19.52 -23.56
N GLY A 63 -17.88 20.47 -23.99
CA GLY A 63 -18.10 21.89 -23.79
C GLY A 63 -18.54 22.59 -25.07
N GLU A 64 -19.39 23.59 -24.91
CA GLU A 64 -19.81 24.50 -25.96
C GLU A 64 -19.52 25.94 -25.56
N GLN A 65 -19.06 26.76 -26.52
CA GLN A 65 -18.86 28.19 -26.34
C GLN A 65 -19.34 28.93 -27.58
N ASN A 66 -20.16 29.95 -27.38
CA ASN A 66 -20.52 30.90 -28.44
C ASN A 66 -19.43 31.98 -28.51
N ILE A 67 -18.74 32.07 -29.63
CA ILE A 67 -17.72 33.10 -29.88
C ILE A 67 -18.23 34.03 -30.96
N LEU A 68 -18.16 35.34 -30.71
CA LEU A 68 -18.45 36.34 -31.72
C LEU A 68 -17.23 36.51 -32.64
N TYR A 69 -17.39 36.19 -33.92
CA TYR A 69 -16.33 36.34 -34.92
C TYR A 69 -16.86 37.10 -36.13
N LYS A 70 -16.26 38.26 -36.42
CA LYS A 70 -16.66 39.16 -37.53
C LYS A 70 -18.15 39.54 -37.55
N GLY A 71 -18.78 39.66 -36.38
CA GLY A 71 -20.19 40.06 -36.24
C GLY A 71 -21.18 38.91 -36.14
N ASP A 72 -20.77 37.67 -36.40
CA ASP A 72 -21.62 36.48 -36.29
C ASP A 72 -21.23 35.62 -35.09
N TYR A 73 -22.22 35.04 -34.42
CA TYR A 73 -21.98 34.05 -33.36
C TYR A 73 -21.66 32.69 -33.98
N GLN A 74 -20.47 32.17 -33.69
CA GLN A 74 -20.06 30.82 -34.04
C GLN A 74 -20.08 29.92 -32.79
N LEU A 75 -20.75 28.78 -32.89
CA LEU A 75 -20.76 27.76 -31.85
C LEU A 75 -19.51 26.89 -31.98
N ILE A 76 -18.63 26.96 -30.99
CA ILE A 76 -17.46 26.07 -30.89
C ILE A 76 -17.77 24.92 -29.95
N ARG A 77 -17.62 23.69 -30.45
CA ARG A 77 -17.73 22.45 -29.67
C ARG A 77 -16.34 21.89 -29.41
N LYS A 78 -16.05 21.53 -28.16
CA LYS A 78 -14.77 20.94 -27.77
C LYS A 78 -14.97 19.87 -26.71
N VAL A 79 -14.13 18.84 -26.73
CA VAL A 79 -14.05 17.87 -25.63
C VAL A 79 -12.86 18.16 -24.72
N PHE A 80 -13.09 17.99 -23.43
CA PHE A 80 -12.09 18.09 -22.37
C PHE A 80 -11.95 16.70 -21.74
N VAL A 81 -10.75 16.13 -21.80
CA VAL A 81 -10.47 14.80 -21.27
C VAL A 81 -10.00 14.91 -19.81
N PHE A 82 -10.20 13.87 -19.00
CA PHE A 82 -9.78 13.80 -17.61
C PHE A 82 -8.35 14.35 -17.39
N GLY A 83 -8.20 15.22 -16.38
CA GLY A 83 -6.92 15.87 -16.08
C GLY A 83 -6.55 17.07 -16.98
N GLU A 84 -7.37 17.47 -17.94
CA GLU A 84 -7.14 18.70 -18.71
C GLU A 84 -7.75 19.93 -18.04
N ARG A 85 -7.03 21.07 -18.12
CA ARG A 85 -7.58 22.38 -17.73
C ARG A 85 -8.80 22.71 -18.58
N ARG A 86 -9.96 22.79 -17.93
CA ARG A 86 -11.16 23.33 -18.54
C ARG A 86 -11.15 24.86 -18.50
N ASN A 87 -11.38 25.50 -19.64
CA ASN A 87 -11.67 26.93 -19.66
C ASN A 87 -13.11 27.16 -19.14
N LYS A 88 -13.28 28.10 -18.21
CA LYS A 88 -14.58 28.42 -17.59
C LYS A 88 -15.61 28.95 -18.59
N ASP A 89 -15.16 29.44 -19.74
CA ASP A 89 -16.04 30.00 -20.78
C ASP A 89 -16.83 28.94 -21.56
N PHE A 90 -16.48 27.65 -21.42
CA PHE A 90 -17.23 26.55 -22.04
C PHE A 90 -18.32 26.04 -21.10
N GLU A 91 -19.56 26.06 -21.57
CA GLU A 91 -20.69 25.43 -20.90
C GLU A 91 -20.68 23.92 -21.14
N ILE A 92 -20.77 23.11 -20.09
CA ILE A 92 -20.81 21.65 -20.23
C ILE A 92 -22.21 21.21 -20.65
N LYS A 93 -22.31 20.60 -21.83
CA LYS A 93 -23.58 20.06 -22.33
C LYS A 93 -23.74 18.58 -22.04
N ASP A 94 -22.66 17.82 -22.09
CA ASP A 94 -22.69 16.40 -21.81
C ASP A 94 -21.39 15.92 -21.18
N THR A 95 -21.46 14.79 -20.47
CA THR A 95 -20.31 14.18 -19.79
C THR A 95 -20.38 12.65 -19.89
N LEU A 96 -19.26 12.04 -20.26
CA LEU A 96 -18.99 10.62 -20.06
C LEU A 96 -18.38 10.47 -18.66
N SER A 97 -19.14 9.87 -17.75
CA SER A 97 -18.67 9.53 -16.41
C SER A 97 -18.64 8.02 -16.23
N HIS A 98 -17.82 7.53 -15.31
CA HIS A 98 -17.74 6.12 -14.98
C HIS A 98 -17.53 5.87 -13.50
N LYS A 99 -17.95 4.69 -13.05
CA LYS A 99 -17.98 4.30 -11.66
C LYS A 99 -16.74 3.50 -11.28
N PHE A 100 -15.96 4.00 -10.32
CA PHE A 100 -14.74 3.37 -9.82
C PHE A 100 -14.70 3.31 -8.30
N TYR A 101 -14.10 2.25 -7.78
CA TYR A 101 -13.55 2.22 -6.43
C TYR A 101 -12.20 2.93 -6.42
N MET A 102 -11.97 3.76 -5.40
CA MET A 102 -10.76 4.57 -5.26
C MET A 102 -9.89 4.06 -4.10
N TYR A 103 -8.68 3.66 -4.42
CA TYR A 103 -7.72 3.13 -3.44
C TYR A 103 -6.42 3.90 -3.46
N ARG A 104 -5.73 3.91 -2.31
CA ARG A 104 -4.32 4.27 -2.23
C ARG A 104 -3.49 2.99 -2.31
N MET A 105 -2.52 2.99 -3.21
CA MET A 105 -1.50 1.97 -3.35
C MET A 105 -0.14 2.57 -3.05
N ILE A 106 0.72 1.84 -2.38
CA ILE A 106 2.13 2.20 -2.27
C ILE A 106 2.97 1.27 -3.15
N VAL A 107 3.90 1.86 -3.89
CA VAL A 107 4.81 1.16 -4.78
C VAL A 107 6.23 1.44 -4.31
N LYS A 108 7.05 0.39 -4.17
CA LYS A 108 8.48 0.57 -3.92
C LYS A 108 9.18 0.89 -5.23
N GLN A 109 9.71 2.10 -5.33
CA GLN A 109 10.61 2.52 -6.41
C GLN A 109 11.99 2.78 -5.80
N GLU A 110 12.97 1.97 -6.18
CA GLU A 110 14.31 2.02 -5.60
C GLU A 110 14.26 1.95 -4.06
N GLU A 111 14.62 3.04 -3.38
CA GLU A 111 14.61 3.17 -1.92
C GLU A 111 13.38 3.91 -1.36
N ASN A 112 12.49 4.41 -2.23
CA ASN A 112 11.34 5.23 -1.85
C ASN A 112 10.01 4.49 -2.02
N LEU A 113 9.05 4.86 -1.17
CA LEU A 113 7.66 4.43 -1.28
C LEU A 113 6.84 5.56 -1.88
N GLU A 114 6.34 5.34 -3.09
CA GLU A 114 5.54 6.31 -3.81
C GLU A 114 4.05 5.96 -3.73
N PRO A 115 3.18 6.93 -3.41
CA PRO A 115 1.74 6.71 -3.39
C PRO A 115 1.13 6.86 -4.79
N TYR A 116 0.26 5.92 -5.14
CA TYR A 116 -0.55 5.91 -6.35
C TYR A 116 -2.03 5.87 -5.98
N MET A 117 -2.85 6.59 -6.74
CA MET A 117 -4.31 6.47 -6.70
C MET A 117 -4.74 5.43 -7.73
N ILE A 118 -5.41 4.39 -7.27
CA ILE A 118 -5.89 3.30 -8.12
C ILE A 118 -7.39 3.44 -8.31
N LEU A 119 -7.82 3.52 -9.57
CA LEU A 119 -9.21 3.54 -9.99
C LEU A 119 -9.57 2.18 -10.59
N SER A 120 -10.31 1.38 -9.82
CA SER A 120 -10.71 0.02 -10.20
C SER A 120 -12.22 -0.07 -10.36
N GLU A 121 -12.71 -0.79 -11.36
CA GLU A 121 -14.14 -1.08 -11.51
C GLU A 121 -14.63 -2.12 -10.50
N ASN A 122 -13.71 -2.96 -10.01
CA ASN A 122 -13.99 -4.02 -9.05
C ASN A 122 -13.38 -3.68 -7.69
N PRO A 123 -14.03 -4.11 -6.58
CA PRO A 123 -13.47 -3.92 -5.25
C PRO A 123 -12.16 -4.70 -5.10
N LEU A 124 -11.19 -4.08 -4.42
CA LEU A 124 -9.88 -4.64 -4.11
C LEU A 124 -9.71 -4.84 -2.60
N GLU A 125 -8.98 -5.89 -2.24
CA GLU A 125 -8.57 -6.16 -0.87
C GLU A 125 -7.28 -5.41 -0.52
N PHE A 126 -6.93 -5.35 0.77
CA PHE A 126 -5.74 -4.63 1.26
C PHE A 126 -4.46 -5.47 1.12
N GLU A 127 -4.16 -5.87 -0.11
CA GLU A 127 -3.09 -6.79 -0.45
C GLU A 127 -2.11 -6.24 -1.49
N GLU A 128 -1.07 -7.02 -1.75
CA GLU A 128 -0.11 -6.75 -2.82
C GLU A 128 -0.68 -7.23 -4.16
N TYR A 129 -0.64 -6.37 -5.16
CA TYR A 129 -1.11 -6.65 -6.52
C TYR A 129 -0.05 -6.30 -7.56
N LEU A 130 -0.15 -6.97 -8.69
CA LEU A 130 0.40 -6.54 -9.96
C LEU A 130 -0.74 -5.90 -10.77
N ILE A 131 -0.61 -4.61 -11.07
CA ILE A 131 -1.59 -3.83 -11.81
C ILE A 131 -1.01 -3.48 -13.17
N GLU A 132 -1.75 -3.74 -14.24
CA GLU A 132 -1.51 -3.16 -15.56
C GLU A 132 -2.60 -2.14 -15.84
N GLY A 133 -2.23 -0.94 -16.28
CA GLY A 133 -3.20 0.14 -16.41
C GLY A 133 -2.71 1.32 -17.20
N MET A 134 -3.52 2.37 -17.16
CA MET A 134 -3.18 3.67 -17.71
C MET A 134 -2.73 4.60 -16.58
N LEU A 135 -1.43 4.88 -16.51
CA LEU A 135 -0.86 5.88 -15.62
C LEU A 135 -1.04 7.29 -16.19
N MET A 136 -1.43 8.18 -15.30
CA MET A 136 -1.59 9.60 -15.54
C MET A 136 -1.01 10.39 -14.38
N ASP A 137 -0.17 11.36 -14.70
CA ASP A 137 0.31 12.34 -13.73
C ASP A 137 -0.61 13.56 -13.80
N LEU A 138 -1.29 13.82 -12.69
CA LEU A 138 -2.12 15.01 -12.54
C LEU A 138 -1.33 16.07 -11.77
N ASP A 139 -1.08 17.21 -12.40
CA ASP A 139 -0.70 18.43 -11.70
C ASP A 139 -1.93 18.99 -10.97
N ASP A 140 -1.76 19.66 -9.82
CA ASP A 140 -2.82 20.25 -8.97
C ASP A 140 -4.10 20.68 -9.74
N PHE A 141 -5.14 19.83 -9.76
CA PHE A 141 -6.42 20.10 -10.43
C PHE A 141 -7.65 19.90 -9.55
N SER A 142 -8.60 20.81 -9.72
CA SER A 142 -9.87 20.97 -8.99
C SER A 142 -10.81 19.76 -9.01
N ASP A 143 -10.70 18.89 -10.02
CA ASP A 143 -11.70 17.84 -10.26
C ASP A 143 -11.45 16.59 -9.41
N VAL A 144 -10.18 16.27 -9.16
CA VAL A 144 -9.77 15.26 -8.17
C VAL A 144 -9.55 15.92 -6.82
N SER A 145 -9.15 17.20 -6.76
CA SER A 145 -8.89 17.89 -5.49
C SER A 145 -10.13 18.06 -4.59
N LYS A 146 -11.34 17.94 -5.14
CA LYS A 146 -12.59 17.87 -4.37
C LYS A 146 -12.70 16.58 -3.55
N TYR A 147 -12.13 15.48 -4.05
CA TYR A 147 -12.18 14.14 -3.44
C TYR A 147 -10.90 13.79 -2.69
N THR A 148 -9.76 14.30 -3.13
CA THR A 148 -8.49 14.18 -2.43
C THR A 148 -7.96 15.56 -2.13
N ARG A 149 -7.87 15.95 -0.86
CA ARG A 149 -7.18 17.19 -0.47
C ARG A 149 -5.71 17.11 -0.94
N ILE A 150 -5.48 17.61 -2.14
CA ILE A 150 -4.29 18.23 -2.72
C ILE A 150 -2.99 17.41 -2.52
N MET A 151 -2.69 16.53 -3.50
CA MET A 151 -1.31 16.15 -3.77
C MET A 151 -0.79 17.02 -4.94
N LYS A 152 0.34 17.68 -4.75
CA LYS A 152 0.96 18.59 -5.74
C LYS A 152 1.31 17.92 -7.08
N LYS A 153 1.41 16.58 -7.09
CA LYS A 153 1.31 15.70 -8.26
C LYS A 153 0.67 14.38 -7.79
N SER A 154 -0.44 13.96 -8.40
CA SER A 154 -1.04 12.65 -8.13
C SER A 154 -0.80 11.70 -9.28
N HIS A 155 -0.15 10.57 -9.00
CA HIS A 155 -0.10 9.45 -9.93
C HIS A 155 -1.44 8.70 -9.86
N VAL A 156 -2.25 8.82 -10.91
CA VAL A 156 -3.54 8.13 -11.03
C VAL A 156 -3.42 7.00 -12.02
N VAL A 157 -3.91 5.82 -11.66
CA VAL A 157 -3.90 4.63 -12.50
C VAL A 157 -5.31 4.12 -12.71
N PHE A 158 -5.77 4.15 -13.96
CA PHE A 158 -6.98 3.43 -14.35
C PHE A 158 -6.63 1.97 -14.59
N VAL A 159 -7.19 1.07 -13.79
CA VAL A 159 -6.86 -0.35 -13.84
C VAL A 159 -7.37 -0.96 -15.14
N ASN A 160 -6.47 -1.53 -15.93
CA ASN A 160 -6.80 -2.35 -17.10
C ASN A 160 -6.94 -3.82 -16.70
N ASN A 161 -5.88 -4.36 -16.09
CA ASN A 161 -5.82 -5.69 -15.53
C ASN A 161 -5.27 -5.64 -14.10
N ILE A 162 -5.67 -6.61 -13.29
CA ILE A 162 -5.11 -6.78 -11.96
C ILE A 162 -4.96 -8.25 -11.62
N THR A 163 -3.82 -8.60 -11.02
CA THR A 163 -3.56 -9.93 -10.49
C THR A 163 -3.00 -9.82 -9.07
N PRO A 164 -3.52 -10.59 -8.09
CA PRO A 164 -2.89 -10.69 -6.78
C PRO A 164 -1.43 -11.13 -6.91
N ALA A 165 -0.52 -10.47 -6.20
CA ALA A 165 0.90 -10.85 -6.22
C ALA A 165 1.18 -12.10 -5.36
N LYS A 166 0.24 -12.48 -4.50
CA LYS A 166 0.32 -13.67 -3.65
C LYS A 166 -0.13 -14.90 -4.44
N LYS A 167 0.69 -15.95 -4.39
CA LYS A 167 0.28 -17.30 -4.79
C LYS A 167 -0.43 -17.95 -3.61
N ILE A 168 -1.70 -18.27 -3.77
CA ILE A 168 -2.49 -19.00 -2.77
C ILE A 168 -2.33 -20.49 -3.04
N TYR A 169 -2.03 -21.24 -1.98
CA TYR A 169 -2.03 -22.70 -2.01
C TYR A 169 -3.31 -23.20 -1.38
N GLU A 170 -4.00 -24.12 -2.04
CA GLU A 170 -5.25 -24.70 -1.55
C GLU A 170 -5.02 -25.62 -0.34
N ASN A 171 -3.85 -26.25 -0.27
CA ASN A 171 -3.49 -27.19 0.78
C ASN A 171 -1.97 -27.34 0.93
N HIS A 172 -1.56 -28.03 1.99
CA HIS A 172 -0.15 -28.30 2.26
C HIS A 172 0.53 -29.15 1.18
N ASN A 173 -0.17 -30.06 0.50
CA ASN A 173 0.44 -30.91 -0.54
C ASN A 173 0.90 -30.08 -1.72
N GLN A 174 0.09 -29.10 -2.16
CA GLN A 174 0.45 -28.18 -3.23
C GLN A 174 1.69 -27.34 -2.87
N LEU A 175 1.78 -26.87 -1.62
CA LEU A 175 2.97 -26.18 -1.11
C LEU A 175 4.19 -27.11 -1.15
N LEU A 176 4.06 -28.35 -0.67
CA LEU A 176 5.15 -29.33 -0.64
C LEU A 176 5.64 -29.71 -2.05
N GLU A 177 4.74 -29.83 -3.03
CA GLU A 177 5.12 -30.06 -4.43
C GLU A 177 5.94 -28.92 -5.01
N GLU A 178 5.59 -27.68 -4.71
CA GLU A 178 6.36 -26.51 -5.15
C GLU A 178 7.71 -26.42 -4.45
N LEU A 179 7.78 -26.70 -3.15
CA LEU A 179 9.05 -26.77 -2.43
C LEU A 179 9.97 -27.87 -2.98
N LYS A 180 9.40 -29.02 -3.40
CA LYS A 180 10.14 -30.07 -4.10
C LYS A 180 10.69 -29.60 -5.45
N LYS A 181 9.91 -28.85 -6.25
CA LYS A 181 10.37 -28.28 -7.53
C LYS A 181 11.54 -27.31 -7.34
N LEU A 182 11.60 -26.63 -6.20
CA LEU A 182 12.69 -25.74 -5.82
C LEU A 182 13.93 -26.49 -5.28
N ASN A 183 13.88 -27.83 -5.19
CA ASN A 183 14.92 -28.67 -4.58
C ASN A 183 15.35 -28.19 -3.17
N LEU A 184 14.41 -27.62 -2.41
CA LEU A 184 14.66 -27.16 -1.05
C LEU A 184 14.55 -28.33 -0.06
N ASN A 185 15.66 -28.66 0.59
CA ASN A 185 15.69 -29.49 1.79
C ASN A 185 15.72 -28.62 3.06
N GLU A 186 15.58 -29.24 4.25
CA GLU A 186 15.53 -28.52 5.52
C GLU A 186 16.74 -27.59 5.74
N ASP A 187 17.96 -28.07 5.48
CA ASP A 187 19.18 -27.27 5.65
C ASP A 187 19.25 -26.09 4.69
N SER A 188 18.97 -26.32 3.40
CA SER A 188 18.95 -25.26 2.39
C SER A 188 17.87 -24.23 2.66
N PHE A 189 16.74 -24.64 3.26
CA PHE A 189 15.67 -23.74 3.67
C PHE A 189 16.11 -22.83 4.82
N PHE A 190 16.71 -23.39 5.87
CA PHE A 190 17.20 -22.57 6.97
C PHE A 190 18.41 -21.72 6.58
N GLN A 191 19.34 -22.25 5.79
CA GLN A 191 20.42 -21.47 5.21
C GLN A 191 19.89 -20.29 4.40
N ASN A 192 18.83 -20.51 3.61
CA ASN A 192 18.20 -19.41 2.87
C ASN A 192 17.61 -18.35 3.82
N LEU A 193 16.87 -18.75 4.86
CA LEU A 193 16.24 -17.82 5.80
C LEU A 193 17.23 -16.98 6.61
N PHE A 194 18.39 -17.53 6.98
CA PHE A 194 19.38 -16.90 7.86
C PHE A 194 20.64 -16.44 7.12
N CYS A 195 20.56 -16.27 5.80
CA CYS A 195 21.68 -15.80 5.01
C CYS A 195 21.53 -14.32 4.64
N ILE A 196 22.59 -13.54 4.88
CA ILE A 196 22.71 -12.12 4.54
C ILE A 196 23.71 -11.97 3.39
N SER A 197 23.40 -11.11 2.43
CA SER A 197 24.36 -10.75 1.39
C SER A 197 25.31 -9.66 1.89
N GLU A 198 26.58 -9.99 2.11
CA GLU A 198 27.63 -9.03 2.42
C GLU A 198 28.62 -8.92 1.24
N GLY A 199 28.43 -7.88 0.43
CA GLY A 199 29.22 -7.67 -0.79
C GLY A 199 28.96 -8.75 -1.85
N LYS A 200 29.98 -9.54 -2.19
CA LYS A 200 29.88 -10.67 -3.14
C LYS A 200 29.66 -12.02 -2.44
N GLN A 201 29.57 -12.03 -1.11
CA GLN A 201 29.46 -13.26 -0.33
C GLN A 201 28.10 -13.37 0.36
N ASN A 202 27.61 -14.59 0.44
CA ASN A 202 26.43 -14.97 1.19
C ASN A 202 26.91 -15.56 2.53
N LEU A 203 26.66 -14.86 3.63
CA LEU A 203 27.04 -15.33 4.97
C LEU A 203 25.84 -15.97 5.64
N TYR A 204 25.96 -17.26 5.99
CA TYR A 204 24.95 -17.96 6.78
C TYR A 204 25.23 -17.74 8.26
N PHE A 205 24.26 -17.15 8.96
CA PHE A 205 24.33 -16.92 10.39
C PHE A 205 23.63 -18.05 11.14
N GLN A 206 24.41 -19.04 11.57
CA GLN A 206 23.87 -20.24 12.21
C GLN A 206 23.31 -19.93 13.60
N HIS A 207 22.11 -20.46 13.87
CA HIS A 207 21.48 -20.43 15.18
C HIS A 207 21.21 -21.84 15.72
N PRO A 208 20.93 -21.98 17.03
CA PRO A 208 20.40 -23.22 17.56
C PRO A 208 19.13 -23.65 16.81
N ARG A 209 19.00 -24.95 16.52
CA ARG A 209 17.95 -25.44 15.60
C ARG A 209 16.53 -25.17 16.08
N TYR A 210 16.30 -25.12 17.40
CA TYR A 210 15.00 -24.74 17.96
C TYR A 210 14.61 -23.29 17.62
N PHE A 211 15.59 -22.39 17.58
CA PHE A 211 15.38 -20.99 17.25
C PHE A 211 15.10 -20.82 15.76
N GLU A 212 15.85 -21.53 14.91
CA GLU A 212 15.57 -21.54 13.47
C GLU A 212 14.15 -22.04 13.18
N LYS A 213 13.72 -23.11 13.84
CA LYS A 213 12.35 -23.63 13.75
C LYS A 213 11.30 -22.61 14.24
N LEU A 214 11.58 -21.85 15.29
CA LEU A 214 10.68 -20.77 15.75
C LEU A 214 10.50 -19.68 14.68
N ILE A 215 11.59 -19.22 14.08
CA ILE A 215 11.54 -18.22 13.00
C ILE A 215 10.82 -18.77 11.77
N ALA A 216 11.07 -20.03 11.39
CA ALA A 216 10.33 -20.66 10.31
C ALA A 216 8.83 -20.77 10.61
N ALA A 217 8.45 -21.13 11.84
CA ALA A 217 7.05 -21.15 12.27
C ALA A 217 6.44 -19.74 12.21
N PHE A 218 7.17 -18.69 12.61
CA PHE A 218 6.78 -17.30 12.41
C PHE A 218 6.56 -16.97 10.92
N CYS A 219 7.46 -17.39 10.03
CA CYS A 219 7.34 -17.12 8.59
C CYS A 219 6.13 -17.84 7.98
N LEU A 220 5.92 -19.11 8.35
CA LEU A 220 4.96 -20.02 7.69
C LEU A 220 3.58 -20.07 8.36
N SER A 221 3.42 -19.55 9.58
CA SER A 221 2.12 -19.54 10.26
C SER A 221 1.06 -18.77 9.46
N THR A 222 -0.21 -19.09 9.67
CA THR A 222 -1.29 -18.38 8.99
C THR A 222 -1.40 -16.94 9.50
N LYS A 223 -1.95 -16.08 8.65
CA LYS A 223 -2.26 -14.68 8.96
C LYS A 223 -3.76 -14.46 9.18
N TYR A 224 -4.59 -15.35 8.63
CA TYR A 224 -6.05 -15.26 8.53
C TYR A 224 -6.69 -16.66 8.65
N ASP A 225 -7.95 -16.68 9.08
CA ASP A 225 -8.96 -17.75 9.05
C ASP A 225 -8.80 -19.04 9.88
N SER A 226 -7.62 -19.41 10.37
CA SER A 226 -7.47 -20.66 11.17
C SER A 226 -6.90 -20.50 12.58
N SER A 227 -6.39 -19.31 12.92
CA SER A 227 -5.93 -18.95 14.26
C SER A 227 -6.52 -17.58 14.58
N PRO A 228 -7.14 -17.37 15.75
CA PRO A 228 -7.67 -16.06 16.13
C PRO A 228 -6.58 -14.98 16.26
N TYR A 229 -5.30 -15.39 16.29
CA TYR A 229 -4.16 -14.49 16.44
C TYR A 229 -3.03 -14.85 15.46
N PRO A 230 -2.54 -13.87 14.66
CA PRO A 230 -1.31 -14.04 13.90
C PRO A 230 -0.13 -14.17 14.86
N LEU A 231 0.85 -15.01 14.51
CA LEU A 231 2.07 -15.13 15.31
C LEU A 231 2.94 -13.88 15.10
N HIS A 232 2.81 -12.90 15.98
CA HIS A 232 3.76 -11.79 16.11
C HIS A 232 4.94 -12.22 16.99
N LEU A 233 6.13 -11.67 16.76
CA LEU A 233 7.33 -12.01 17.51
C LEU A 233 7.94 -10.75 18.14
N LEU A 234 8.19 -10.81 19.45
CA LEU A 234 9.03 -9.86 20.17
C LEU A 234 10.23 -10.62 20.74
N MET A 235 11.43 -10.23 20.33
CA MET A 235 12.67 -10.83 20.83
C MET A 235 13.44 -9.85 21.71
N ILE A 236 13.74 -10.30 22.92
CA ILE A 236 14.45 -9.51 23.91
C ILE A 236 15.74 -10.25 24.25
N GLY A 237 16.86 -9.56 24.13
CA GLY A 237 18.15 -10.16 24.41
C GLY A 237 19.23 -9.11 24.54
N LYS A 238 20.36 -9.50 25.14
CA LYS A 238 21.49 -8.60 25.34
C LYS A 238 21.96 -7.96 24.02
N GLN A 239 22.59 -6.80 24.14
CA GLN A 239 23.26 -6.15 23.01
C GLN A 239 24.30 -7.10 22.41
N GLY A 240 24.47 -7.06 21.08
CA GLY A 240 25.40 -7.95 20.37
C GLY A 240 24.91 -9.39 20.17
N GLY A 241 23.69 -9.75 20.60
CA GLY A 241 23.13 -11.09 20.44
C GLY A 241 22.65 -11.47 19.03
N GLY A 242 23.03 -10.72 17.99
CA GLY A 242 22.64 -11.02 16.59
C GLY A 242 21.17 -10.76 16.23
N LYS A 243 20.36 -10.14 17.10
CA LYS A 243 18.92 -9.93 16.89
C LYS A 243 18.60 -9.15 15.60
N SER A 244 19.28 -8.02 15.39
CA SER A 244 19.11 -7.19 14.19
C SER A 244 19.56 -7.92 12.93
N LYS A 245 20.61 -8.76 13.01
CA LYS A 245 21.05 -9.61 11.89
C LYS A 245 20.00 -10.61 11.45
N VAL A 246 19.24 -11.21 12.37
CA VAL A 246 18.10 -12.08 12.02
C VAL A 246 17.04 -11.29 11.24
N MET A 247 16.73 -10.07 11.66
CA MET A 247 15.76 -9.22 10.95
C MET A 247 16.28 -8.80 9.57
N GLU A 248 17.55 -8.42 9.46
CA GLU A 248 18.20 -8.07 8.19
C GLU A 248 18.10 -9.23 7.19
N ALA A 249 18.45 -10.46 7.63
CA ALA A 249 18.35 -11.65 6.80
C ALA A 249 16.91 -11.88 6.30
N LEU A 250 15.92 -11.82 7.20
CA LEU A 250 14.53 -12.03 6.81
C LEU A 250 14.01 -10.91 5.91
N ASN A 251 14.35 -9.65 6.20
CA ASN A 251 13.93 -8.50 5.41
C ASN A 251 14.44 -8.59 3.97
N GLU A 252 15.70 -8.98 3.80
CA GLU A 252 16.33 -9.21 2.49
C GLU A 252 15.65 -10.37 1.75
N ARG A 253 15.51 -11.53 2.41
CA ARG A 253 15.00 -12.77 1.79
C ARG A 253 13.52 -12.69 1.43
N MET A 254 12.72 -12.01 2.24
CA MET A 254 11.31 -11.76 1.94
C MET A 254 11.12 -10.63 0.92
N SER A 255 12.18 -9.86 0.64
CA SER A 255 12.15 -8.69 -0.24
C SER A 255 11.04 -7.72 0.18
N GLU A 256 10.97 -7.40 1.47
CA GLU A 256 9.94 -6.51 2.00
C GLU A 256 10.05 -5.12 1.37
N ASN A 257 8.88 -4.47 1.26
CA ASN A 257 8.79 -3.15 0.67
C ASN A 257 9.35 -2.05 1.58
N ILE A 258 9.29 -2.25 2.90
CA ILE A 258 9.68 -1.26 3.90
C ILE A 258 10.98 -1.71 4.56
N PRO A 259 12.00 -0.83 4.68
CA PRO A 259 13.18 -1.14 5.48
C PRO A 259 12.82 -1.35 6.96
N ILE A 260 13.77 -1.92 7.70
CA ILE A 260 13.63 -2.11 9.15
C ILE A 260 13.43 -0.74 9.82
N VAL A 261 12.41 -0.63 10.66
CA VAL A 261 12.14 0.60 11.42
C VAL A 261 13.08 0.65 12.61
N GLU A 262 13.98 1.63 12.63
CA GLU A 262 14.88 1.85 13.75
C GLU A 262 14.20 2.64 14.88
N GLY A 263 14.21 2.08 16.10
CA GLY A 263 13.60 2.73 17.26
C GLY A 263 14.31 4.00 17.73
N SER A 264 15.59 4.19 17.36
CA SER A 264 16.38 5.40 17.61
C SER A 264 15.88 6.60 16.79
N GLY A 265 15.35 6.40 15.58
CA GLY A 265 14.85 7.47 14.71
C GLY A 265 13.33 7.62 14.74
N SER A 266 12.62 6.61 15.24
CA SER A 266 11.19 6.46 15.01
C SER A 266 10.33 6.79 16.22
N THR A 267 9.03 6.99 15.96
CA THR A 267 8.00 7.22 16.98
C THR A 267 6.81 6.30 16.73
N MET A 268 5.93 6.13 17.71
CA MET A 268 4.73 5.30 17.53
C MET A 268 3.88 5.74 16.34
N LYS A 269 3.81 7.06 16.06
CA LYS A 269 3.11 7.64 14.90
C LYS A 269 3.66 7.24 13.54
N SER A 270 4.86 6.65 13.48
CA SER A 270 5.40 6.07 12.25
C SER A 270 4.90 4.64 12.00
N LEU A 271 4.58 3.90 13.08
CA LEU A 271 4.14 2.51 13.01
C LEU A 271 2.63 2.40 12.76
N ILE A 272 1.84 3.23 13.45
CA ILE A 272 0.37 3.24 13.38
C ILE A 272 -0.16 4.41 12.55
N PRO A 273 -1.44 4.38 12.11
CA PRO A 273 -2.06 5.48 11.41
C PRO A 273 -1.90 6.81 12.14
N SER A 274 -1.45 7.85 11.41
CA SER A 274 -1.33 9.20 11.96
C SER A 274 -2.08 10.22 11.10
N PHE A 275 -2.76 11.14 11.80
CA PHE A 275 -3.70 12.12 11.22
C PHE A 275 -3.18 13.56 11.31
N ARG A 276 -1.87 13.74 11.55
CA ARG A 276 -1.27 15.08 11.67
C ARG A 276 -1.02 15.67 10.28
N GLY A 277 -1.59 16.84 10.02
CA GLY A 277 -1.47 17.56 8.75
C GLY A 277 -2.61 17.24 7.78
N ASP A 278 -2.42 17.61 6.52
CA ASP A 278 -3.50 17.55 5.52
C ASP A 278 -3.77 16.13 4.98
N MET A 279 -2.81 15.21 5.11
CA MET A 279 -2.92 13.82 4.64
C MET A 279 -2.74 12.81 5.76
N THR A 280 -3.68 11.86 5.86
CA THR A 280 -3.55 10.69 6.71
C THR A 280 -2.41 9.80 6.20
N LYS A 281 -1.53 9.38 7.12
CA LYS A 281 -0.47 8.40 6.85
C LYS A 281 -0.88 7.05 7.44
N PRO A 282 -0.94 5.95 6.64
CA PRO A 282 -1.33 4.63 7.13
C PRO A 282 -0.38 4.07 8.20
N GLY A 283 0.91 4.39 8.13
CA GLY A 283 1.94 3.89 9.05
C GLY A 283 2.50 2.54 8.61
N THR A 284 3.73 2.24 9.05
CA THR A 284 4.52 1.10 8.56
C THR A 284 3.80 -0.24 8.70
N LEU A 285 3.05 -0.46 9.77
CA LEU A 285 2.36 -1.74 9.99
C LEU A 285 1.31 -2.05 8.92
N ILE A 286 0.60 -1.03 8.42
CA ILE A 286 -0.36 -1.18 7.32
C ILE A 286 0.37 -1.25 5.98
N GLU A 287 1.45 -0.48 5.82
CA GLU A 287 2.19 -0.38 4.57
C GLU A 287 3.02 -1.65 4.27
N SER A 288 3.50 -2.37 5.28
CA SER A 288 4.34 -3.58 5.10
C SER A 288 3.62 -4.69 4.33
N ASN A 289 4.32 -5.36 3.41
CA ASN A 289 3.77 -6.43 2.59
C ASN A 289 3.47 -7.70 3.42
N ARG A 290 4.53 -8.40 3.86
CA ARG A 290 4.38 -9.67 4.58
C ARG A 290 4.87 -9.61 6.01
N MET A 291 5.90 -8.81 6.28
CA MET A 291 6.52 -8.65 7.59
C MET A 291 6.81 -7.17 7.87
N ALA A 292 6.57 -6.76 9.11
CA ALA A 292 6.94 -5.45 9.61
C ALA A 292 8.05 -5.66 10.65
N PHE A 293 9.22 -5.09 10.38
CA PHE A 293 10.41 -5.26 11.19
C PHE A 293 10.68 -3.99 12.01
N VAL A 294 10.76 -4.11 13.33
CA VAL A 294 11.02 -2.96 14.22
C VAL A 294 12.18 -3.25 15.17
N ASP A 295 13.30 -2.58 14.95
CA ASP A 295 14.46 -2.65 15.84
C ASP A 295 14.31 -1.63 16.99
N GLU A 296 14.84 -1.98 18.14
CA GLU A 296 14.74 -1.22 19.38
C GLU A 296 13.32 -0.77 19.74
N PHE A 297 12.31 -1.65 19.57
CA PHE A 297 10.89 -1.30 19.73
C PHE A 297 10.57 -0.58 21.05
N PHE A 298 11.13 -1.01 22.18
CA PHE A 298 10.90 -0.31 23.45
C PHE A 298 11.43 1.10 23.51
N ARG A 299 12.44 1.48 22.72
CA ARG A 299 12.85 2.88 22.66
C ARG A 299 11.78 3.75 22.03
N ILE A 300 11.01 3.20 21.08
CA ILE A 300 9.84 3.88 20.49
C ILE A 300 8.77 4.09 21.57
N LEU A 301 8.45 3.04 22.34
CA LEU A 301 7.46 3.14 23.43
C LEU A 301 7.91 4.09 24.55
N MET A 302 9.19 4.07 24.92
CA MET A 302 9.72 4.90 25.99
C MET A 302 9.70 6.41 25.67
N ARG A 303 9.59 6.77 24.39
CA ARG A 303 9.39 8.17 23.94
C ARG A 303 7.96 8.66 24.08
N VAL A 304 7.02 7.76 24.28
CA VAL A 304 5.64 8.12 24.62
C VAL A 304 5.59 8.42 26.11
N ASP A 305 4.88 9.50 26.45
CA ASP A 305 4.62 9.89 27.83
C ASP A 305 4.00 8.71 28.57
N LYS A 306 4.45 8.49 29.82
CA LYS A 306 4.14 7.26 30.56
C LYS A 306 2.63 6.99 30.63
N ASP A 307 1.84 8.05 30.83
CA ASP A 307 0.39 7.99 30.96
C ASP A 307 -0.33 7.72 29.63
N ASP A 308 0.34 7.95 28.49
CA ASP A 308 -0.20 7.76 27.14
C ASP A 308 0.26 6.46 26.46
N ARG A 309 1.14 5.69 27.09
CA ARG A 309 1.67 4.43 26.53
C ARG A 309 0.57 3.40 26.30
N GLU A 310 -0.27 3.18 27.31
CA GLU A 310 -1.36 2.21 27.24
C GLU A 310 -2.37 2.59 26.14
N ASN A 311 -2.73 3.87 26.05
CA ASN A 311 -3.60 4.38 25.00
C ASN A 311 -2.98 4.15 23.61
N THR A 312 -1.67 4.39 23.48
CA THR A 312 -0.96 4.20 22.21
C THR A 312 -0.87 2.74 21.79
N LEU A 313 -0.61 1.83 22.73
CA LEU A 313 -0.61 0.38 22.50
C LEU A 313 -2.01 -0.13 22.16
N THR A 314 -3.04 0.39 22.82
CA THR A 314 -4.45 0.05 22.53
C THR A 314 -4.81 0.37 21.07
N HIS A 315 -4.26 1.44 20.49
CA HIS A 315 -4.45 1.75 19.06
C HIS A 315 -3.74 0.77 18.10
N MET A 316 -2.72 0.03 18.57
CA MET A 316 -2.09 -1.03 17.80
C MET A 316 -2.90 -2.32 17.79
N ASN A 317 -3.68 -2.60 18.83
CA ASN A 317 -4.38 -3.89 18.99
C ASN A 317 -5.20 -4.29 17.76
N PRO A 318 -6.04 -3.41 17.16
CA PRO A 318 -6.79 -3.80 15.96
C PRO A 318 -5.90 -4.16 14.75
N LEU A 319 -4.69 -3.59 14.68
CA LEU A 319 -3.70 -3.93 13.65
C LEU A 319 -3.09 -5.29 13.92
N LEU A 320 -2.68 -5.56 15.17
CA LEU A 320 -2.11 -6.86 15.57
C LEU A 320 -3.15 -7.99 15.47
N GLU A 321 -4.43 -7.70 15.65
CA GLU A 321 -5.51 -8.65 15.42
C GLU A 321 -5.84 -8.85 13.92
N HIS A 322 -5.14 -8.17 13.01
CA HIS A 322 -5.40 -8.18 11.57
C HIS A 322 -6.87 -7.85 11.22
N LYS A 323 -7.51 -6.97 12.00
CA LYS A 323 -8.91 -6.57 11.77
C LYS A 323 -8.96 -5.34 10.88
N LYS A 324 -9.77 -5.42 9.82
CA LYS A 324 -10.13 -4.24 9.01
C LYS A 324 -10.94 -3.27 9.88
N ARG A 325 -10.40 -2.08 10.12
CA ARG A 325 -11.02 -1.06 10.97
C ARG A 325 -10.91 0.33 10.34
N ARG A 326 -11.84 1.17 10.74
CA ARG A 326 -11.78 2.61 10.49
C ARG A 326 -10.98 3.27 11.60
N PHE A 327 -9.82 3.80 11.27
CA PHE A 327 -9.01 4.62 12.14
C PHE A 327 -9.36 6.09 11.86
N GLY A 328 -9.46 6.93 12.88
CA GLY A 328 -9.82 8.34 12.65
C GLY A 328 -9.42 9.26 13.78
N SER A 329 -9.28 10.54 13.42
CA SER A 329 -9.09 11.64 14.36
C SER A 329 -9.80 12.88 13.82
N GLY A 330 -10.84 13.34 14.53
CA GLY A 330 -11.62 14.52 14.16
C GLY A 330 -12.18 14.45 12.74
N ASN A 331 -11.53 15.16 11.81
CA ASN A 331 -11.99 15.37 10.44
C ASN A 331 -11.42 14.37 9.41
N ASN A 332 -10.45 13.54 9.79
CA ASN A 332 -9.78 12.62 8.89
C ASN A 332 -9.96 11.17 9.36
N PHE A 333 -10.18 10.26 8.41
CA PHE A 333 -10.27 8.83 8.68
C PHE A 333 -9.48 8.03 7.64
N LEU A 334 -9.18 6.78 7.98
CA LEU A 334 -8.51 5.80 7.13
C LEU A 334 -9.12 4.43 7.41
N ASP A 335 -9.66 3.81 6.39
CA ASP A 335 -10.10 2.42 6.42
C ASP A 335 -8.92 1.54 5.97
N GLY A 336 -8.34 0.80 6.91
CA GLY A 336 -7.10 0.04 6.68
C GLY A 336 -7.08 -1.29 7.45
N CYS A 337 -6.14 -2.16 7.06
CA CYS A 337 -5.88 -3.43 7.75
C CYS A 337 -4.38 -3.73 7.66
N MET A 338 -3.78 -4.14 8.77
CA MET A 338 -2.46 -4.74 8.76
C MET A 338 -2.57 -6.16 8.20
N THR A 339 -1.70 -6.50 7.25
CA THR A 339 -1.59 -7.86 6.68
C THR A 339 -0.20 -8.45 6.86
N ALA A 340 0.72 -7.67 7.42
CA ALA A 340 2.07 -8.10 7.76
C ALA A 340 2.09 -8.69 9.16
N LYS A 341 3.02 -9.59 9.46
CA LYS A 341 3.31 -9.98 10.85
C LYS A 341 4.35 -9.04 11.43
N LEU A 342 4.21 -8.71 12.70
CA LEU A 342 5.19 -7.88 13.42
C LEU A 342 6.31 -8.76 13.93
N PHE A 343 7.54 -8.43 13.59
CA PHE A 343 8.73 -8.92 14.26
C PHE A 343 9.49 -7.72 14.82
N SER A 344 9.45 -7.60 16.14
CA SER A 344 10.17 -6.59 16.90
C SER A 344 11.34 -7.20 17.66
N VAL A 345 12.45 -6.47 17.75
CA VAL A 345 13.57 -6.82 18.64
C VAL A 345 13.88 -5.64 19.54
N THR A 346 14.40 -5.93 20.73
CA THR A 346 14.84 -4.88 21.63
C THR A 346 15.88 -5.38 22.63
N ASN A 347 16.68 -4.45 23.14
CA ASN A 347 17.54 -4.72 24.28
C ASN A 347 16.71 -4.53 25.56
N PRO A 348 17.02 -5.23 26.65
CA PRO A 348 16.41 -4.93 27.94
C PRO A 348 16.72 -3.48 28.34
N VAL A 349 15.72 -2.71 28.74
CA VAL A 349 15.86 -1.28 29.11
C VAL A 349 15.65 -1.13 30.62
N PHE A 350 16.44 -0.28 31.30
CA PHE A 350 16.31 0.01 32.75
C PHE A 350 16.55 -1.17 33.71
N GLY A 351 17.60 -1.96 33.50
CA GLY A 351 18.01 -2.98 34.49
C GLY A 351 17.04 -4.16 34.62
N THR A 352 16.05 -4.29 33.74
CA THR A 352 15.22 -5.50 33.62
C THR A 352 16.06 -6.62 33.00
N SER A 353 16.82 -7.33 33.83
CA SER A 353 17.58 -8.51 33.43
C SER A 353 16.68 -9.74 33.20
N ASN A 354 15.40 -9.67 33.58
CA ASN A 354 14.43 -10.76 33.49
C ASN A 354 13.13 -10.31 32.78
N MET A 355 12.56 -11.21 31.98
CA MET A 355 11.26 -11.09 31.30
C MET A 355 10.13 -10.78 32.30
N ASP A 356 10.13 -11.36 33.50
CA ASP A 356 9.06 -11.13 34.50
C ASP A 356 8.96 -9.64 34.92
N TYR A 357 10.10 -8.99 35.09
CA TYR A 357 10.14 -7.58 35.47
C TYR A 357 9.69 -6.66 34.34
N LEU A 358 9.84 -7.16 33.12
CA LEU A 358 9.49 -6.49 31.90
C LEU A 358 8.00 -6.69 31.60
N THR A 359 7.41 -7.86 31.85
CA THR A 359 5.96 -8.09 31.80
C THR A 359 5.19 -7.32 32.87
N HIS A 360 5.81 -6.99 34.01
CA HIS A 360 5.22 -6.07 35.01
C HIS A 360 5.31 -4.58 34.62
N LYS A 361 6.17 -4.23 33.65
CA LYS A 361 6.36 -2.85 33.15
C LYS A 361 5.77 -2.62 31.76
N LEU A 362 5.53 -3.70 31.02
CA LEU A 362 4.80 -3.71 29.76
C LEU A 362 3.34 -3.94 30.07
N ASP A 363 2.49 -3.13 29.45
CA ASP A 363 1.07 -3.13 29.75
C ASP A 363 0.43 -4.46 29.35
N ASN A 364 -0.50 -4.96 30.18
CA ASN A 364 -1.23 -6.21 29.93
C ASN A 364 -1.87 -6.22 28.54
N SER A 365 -2.28 -5.06 28.01
CA SER A 365 -2.90 -4.89 26.70
C SER A 365 -2.02 -5.28 25.51
N PHE A 366 -0.68 -5.24 25.64
CA PHE A 366 0.26 -5.67 24.61
C PHE A 366 0.61 -7.16 24.70
N LEU A 367 0.47 -7.75 25.89
CA LEU A 367 0.74 -9.16 26.16
C LEU A 367 -0.52 -10.05 26.10
N SER A 368 -1.71 -9.45 26.19
CA SER A 368 -3.01 -10.14 26.11
C SER A 368 -3.56 -10.28 24.70
N SER A 369 -2.82 -9.78 23.70
CA SER A 369 -3.14 -9.90 22.27
C SER A 369 -2.35 -11.03 21.65
#